data_AF-A0A7K4WNR9-F1
#
_entry.id   AF-A0A7K4WNR9-F1
#
_cell.length_a   1.000
_cell.length_b   1.000
_cell.length_c   1.000
_cell.angle_alpha   90.00
_cell.angle_beta   90.00
_cell.angle_gamma   90.00
#
_symmetry.space_group_name_H-M   'P 1'
#
loop_
_entity.id
_entity.type
_entity.pdbx_description
1 polymer ?
#
loop_
_entity_poly.entity_id
_entity_poly.type
_entity_poly.pdbx_seq_one_letter_code
_entity_poly.pdbx_strand_id
1 'polypeptide(L)'
;LQNLMRERQIATQIALTREFLKYFGTFFGLSAVVLTTGAIRKKNPAFLMPILPLSFVFSYNCDMGYGTLFQRIKGEAENILDTQSSLLELPKGPLTFEDLEKIGSQTKFFREK
;
A
#
# COMPACT_ATOMS: atom_id res chain seq x y z
N LEU A 1 -2.97 27.34 -3.85
CA LEU A 1 -3.18 26.67 -2.54
C LEU A 1 -3.35 25.16 -2.68
N GLN A 2 -4.29 24.65 -3.49
CA GLN A 2 -4.49 23.20 -3.67
C GLN A 2 -3.25 22.47 -4.23
N ASN A 3 -2.56 23.04 -5.24
CA ASN A 3 -1.34 22.44 -5.79
C ASN A 3 -0.23 22.34 -4.73
N LEU A 4 -0.06 23.36 -3.90
CA LEU A 4 0.92 23.35 -2.81
C LEU A 4 0.60 22.28 -1.76
N MET A 5 -0.66 22.12 -1.38
CA MET A 5 -1.08 21.06 -0.45
C MET A 5 -0.86 19.66 -1.04
N ARG A 6 -1.13 19.49 -2.34
CA ARG A 6 -0.88 18.24 -3.07
C ARG A 6 0.61 17.92 -3.13
N GLU A 7 1.44 18.90 -3.49
CA GLU A 7 2.90 18.75 -3.51
C GLU A 7 3.45 18.36 -2.13
N ARG A 8 2.93 18.98 -1.06
CA ARG A 8 3.28 18.62 0.32
C ARG A 8 2.86 17.20 0.67
N GLN A 9 1.66 16.77 0.30
CA GLN A 9 1.21 15.39 0.54
C GLN A 9 2.10 14.37 -0.17
N ILE A 10 2.48 14.63 -1.43
CA ILE A 10 3.39 13.77 -2.20
C ILE A 10 4.78 13.75 -1.56
N ALA A 11 5.32 14.91 -1.18
CA ALA A 11 6.62 15.00 -0.52
C ALA A 11 6.64 14.23 0.81
N THR A 12 5.57 14.34 1.62
CA THR A 12 5.43 13.58 2.86
C THR A 12 5.36 12.08 2.61
N GLN A 13 4.61 11.61 1.59
CA GLN A 13 4.58 10.19 1.26
C GLN A 13 5.97 9.67 0.87
N ILE A 14 6.70 10.39 0.03
CA ILE A 14 8.07 10.01 -0.36
C ILE A 14 9.00 10.00 0.87
N ALA A 15 8.92 11.00 1.74
CA ALA A 15 9.71 11.06 2.96
C ALA A 15 9.41 9.88 3.89
N LEU A 16 8.13 9.53 4.09
CA LEU A 16 7.70 8.38 4.87
C LEU A 16 8.26 7.07 4.31
N THR A 17 8.19 6.86 3.00
CA THR A 17 8.76 5.65 2.38
C THR A 17 10.28 5.56 2.58
N ARG A 18 11.00 6.68 2.47
CA ARG A 18 12.45 6.71 2.70
C ARG A 18 12.82 6.44 4.16
N GLU A 19 12.04 6.98 5.08
CA GLU A 19 12.24 6.76 6.52
C GLU A 19 11.91 5.31 6.90
N PHE A 20 10.82 4.75 6.36
CA PHE A 20 10.47 3.34 6.51
C PHE A 20 11.62 2.44 6.04
N LEU A 21 12.23 2.72 4.88
CA LEU A 21 13.38 1.93 4.38
C LEU A 21 14.58 1.93 5.33
N LYS A 22 14.87 3.05 6.01
CA LYS A 22 15.97 3.11 6.99
C LYS A 22 15.72 2.14 8.15
N TYR A 23 14.54 2.20 8.77
CA TYR A 23 14.21 1.37 9.93
C TYR A 23 13.94 -0.09 9.54
N PHE A 24 13.28 -0.31 8.41
CA PHE A 24 12.99 -1.65 7.93
C PHE A 24 14.26 -2.36 7.43
N GLY A 25 15.20 -1.62 6.83
CA GLY A 25 16.50 -2.15 6.41
C GLY A 25 17.35 -2.65 7.59
N THR A 26 17.40 -1.91 8.70
CA THR A 26 18.11 -2.37 9.90
C THR A 26 17.44 -3.59 10.54
N PHE A 27 16.11 -3.58 10.62
CA PHE A 27 15.32 -4.72 11.09
C PHE A 27 15.51 -5.96 10.21
N PHE A 28 15.49 -5.80 8.89
CA PHE A 28 15.72 -6.86 7.92
C PHE A 28 17.12 -7.45 8.06
N GLY A 29 18.14 -6.60 8.16
CA GLY A 29 19.52 -7.03 8.38
C GLY A 29 19.69 -7.84 9.66
N LEU A 30 19.12 -7.36 10.78
CA LEU A 30 19.16 -8.09 12.05
C LEU A 30 18.42 -9.42 11.97
N SER A 31 17.21 -9.41 11.39
CA SER A 31 16.40 -10.61 11.18
C SER A 31 17.13 -11.63 10.32
N ALA A 32 17.79 -11.20 9.24
CA ALA A 32 18.55 -12.08 8.36
C ALA A 32 19.70 -12.77 9.09
N VAL A 33 20.45 -12.05 9.95
CA VAL A 33 21.53 -12.65 10.76
C VAL A 33 20.97 -13.66 11.76
N VAL A 34 19.89 -13.32 12.48
CA VAL A 34 19.25 -14.20 13.47
C VAL A 34 18.71 -15.47 12.81
N LEU A 35 17.99 -15.33 11.70
CA LEU A 35 17.39 -16.46 10.98
C LEU A 35 18.44 -17.35 10.31
N THR A 36 19.50 -16.76 9.74
CA THR A 36 20.61 -17.51 9.14
C THR A 36 21.35 -18.31 10.20
N THR A 37 21.64 -17.70 11.34
CA THR A 37 22.27 -18.39 12.48
C THR A 37 21.36 -19.52 13.00
N GLY A 38 20.05 -19.28 13.10
CA GLY A 38 19.07 -20.28 13.48
C GLY A 38 18.97 -21.46 12.50
N ALA A 39 19.01 -21.18 11.20
CA ALA A 39 18.98 -22.18 10.14
C ALA A 39 20.20 -23.11 10.21
N ILE A 40 21.39 -22.55 10.43
CA ILE A 40 22.64 -23.32 10.56
C ILE A 40 22.60 -24.19 11.83
N ARG A 41 22.23 -23.61 12.99
CA ARG A 41 22.20 -24.34 14.27
C ARG A 41 21.20 -25.49 14.28
N LYS A 42 20.02 -25.30 13.67
CA LYS A 42 18.97 -26.32 13.62
C LYS A 42 19.04 -27.20 12.37
N LYS A 43 20.01 -26.95 11.47
CA LYS A 43 20.17 -27.60 10.15
C LYS A 43 18.87 -27.63 9.35
N ASN A 44 18.02 -26.62 9.52
CA ASN A 44 16.71 -26.55 8.87
C ASN A 44 16.61 -25.26 8.05
N PRO A 45 16.62 -25.35 6.71
CA PRO A 45 16.53 -24.18 5.83
C PRO A 45 15.17 -23.49 5.89
N ALA A 46 14.13 -24.11 6.47
CA ALA A 46 12.82 -23.50 6.64
C ALA A 46 12.86 -22.22 7.50
N PHE A 47 13.91 -21.99 8.29
CA PHE A 47 14.09 -20.72 9.01
C PHE A 47 14.34 -19.53 8.08
N LEU A 48 14.73 -19.77 6.82
CA LEU A 48 14.91 -18.71 5.81
C LEU A 48 13.62 -18.41 5.05
N MET A 49 12.56 -19.21 5.19
CA MET A 49 11.26 -18.95 4.56
C MET A 49 10.78 -17.51 4.72
N PRO A 50 10.77 -16.90 5.93
CA PRO A 50 10.29 -15.53 6.10
C PRO A 50 11.18 -14.48 5.42
N ILE A 51 12.43 -14.79 5.07
CA ILE A 51 13.31 -13.85 4.36
C ILE A 51 12.77 -13.56 2.96
N LEU A 52 12.17 -14.55 2.29
CA LEU A 52 11.65 -14.38 0.92
C LEU A 52 10.54 -13.30 0.83
N PRO A 53 9.43 -13.39 1.59
CA PRO A 53 8.40 -12.35 1.57
C PRO A 53 8.92 -11.02 2.14
N LEU A 54 9.79 -11.03 3.17
CA LEU A 54 10.38 -9.78 3.66
C LEU A 54 11.23 -9.07 2.60
N SER A 55 12.03 -9.82 1.84
CA SER A 55 12.87 -9.26 0.77
C SER A 55 12.04 -8.68 -0.35
N PHE A 56 10.91 -9.32 -0.68
CA PHE A 56 9.97 -8.79 -1.67
C PHE A 56 9.39 -7.45 -1.23
N VAL A 57 8.91 -7.34 0.02
CA VAL A 57 8.39 -6.09 0.59
C VAL A 57 9.48 -5.01 0.63
N PHE A 58 10.71 -5.37 1.03
CA PHE A 58 11.84 -4.44 1.05
C PHE A 58 12.12 -3.86 -0.35
N SER A 59 12.24 -4.74 -1.35
CA SER A 59 12.54 -4.35 -2.73
C SER A 59 11.46 -3.46 -3.33
N TYR A 60 10.19 -3.77 -3.06
CA TYR A 60 9.05 -2.95 -3.48
C TYR A 60 9.12 -1.53 -2.88
N ASN A 61 9.36 -1.42 -1.57
CA ASN A 61 9.49 -0.12 -0.92
C ASN A 61 10.72 0.65 -1.40
N CYS A 62 11.81 -0.04 -1.77
CA CYS A 62 12.99 0.56 -2.36
C CYS A 62 12.68 1.22 -3.71
N ASP A 63 12.01 0.50 -4.62
CA ASP A 63 11.60 1.07 -5.90
C ASP A 63 10.56 2.19 -5.73
N MET A 64 9.70 2.11 -4.71
CA MET A 64 8.77 3.20 -4.39
C MET A 64 9.44 4.46 -3.85
N GLY A 65 10.44 4.33 -2.96
CA GLY A 65 11.08 5.46 -2.27
C GLY A 65 12.21 6.14 -3.05
N TYR A 66 12.91 5.37 -3.89
CA TYR A 66 14.08 5.83 -4.66
C TYR A 66 14.03 5.51 -6.16
N GLY A 67 13.17 4.57 -6.56
CA GLY A 67 13.08 4.14 -7.95
C GLY A 67 12.00 4.87 -8.75
N THR A 68 11.48 4.18 -9.77
CA THR A 68 10.58 4.79 -10.77
C THR A 68 9.11 4.42 -10.58
N LEU A 69 8.81 3.52 -9.63
CA LEU A 69 7.46 3.00 -9.42
C LEU A 69 6.44 4.14 -9.24
N PHE A 70 6.77 5.16 -8.45
CA PHE A 70 5.88 6.27 -8.21
C PHE A 70 5.58 7.09 -9.48
N GLN A 71 6.56 7.23 -10.38
CA GLN A 71 6.33 7.88 -11.68
C GLN A 71 5.48 7.01 -12.61
N ARG A 72 5.67 5.69 -12.59
CA ARG A 72 4.86 4.76 -13.39
C ARG A 72 3.41 4.75 -12.94
N ILE A 73 3.15 4.70 -11.63
CA ILE A 73 1.80 4.79 -11.07
C ILE A 73 1.14 6.10 -11.48
N LYS A 74 1.88 7.22 -11.49
CA LYS A 74 1.35 8.50 -11.99
C LYS A 74 0.97 8.43 -13.46
N GLY A 75 1.85 7.89 -14.32
CA GLY A 75 1.55 7.75 -15.75
C GLY A 75 0.39 6.80 -16.03
N GLU A 76 0.25 5.73 -15.25
CA GLU A 76 -0.89 4.81 -15.35
C GLU A 76 -2.19 5.46 -14.87
N ALA A 77 -2.14 6.26 -13.81
CA ALA A 77 -3.28 7.05 -13.36
C ALA A 77 -3.72 8.10 -14.39
N GLU A 78 -2.77 8.79 -15.03
CA GLU A 78 -3.04 9.71 -16.15
C GLU A 78 -3.69 8.96 -17.32
N ASN A 79 -3.14 7.80 -17.71
CA ASN A 79 -3.72 6.98 -18.76
C ASN A 79 -5.16 6.52 -18.43
N ILE A 80 -5.45 6.14 -17.18
CA ILE A 80 -6.80 5.76 -16.76
C ILE A 80 -7.76 6.94 -16.87
N LEU A 81 -7.35 8.14 -16.45
CA LEU A 81 -8.16 9.35 -16.56
C LEU A 81 -8.51 9.67 -18.01
N ASP A 82 -7.56 9.51 -18.93
CA ASP A 82 -7.73 9.87 -20.33
C ASP A 82 -8.43 8.78 -21.17
N THR A 83 -8.14 7.50 -20.90
CA THR A 83 -8.56 6.39 -21.78
C THR A 83 -9.60 5.46 -21.16
N GLN A 84 -9.71 5.44 -19.83
CA GLN A 84 -10.53 4.47 -19.09
C GLN A 84 -11.44 5.17 -18.07
N SER A 85 -12.01 6.32 -18.44
CA SER A 85 -12.94 7.07 -17.57
C SER A 85 -14.14 6.24 -17.12
N SER A 86 -14.52 5.18 -17.84
CA SER A 86 -15.57 4.25 -17.43
C SER A 86 -15.22 3.42 -16.19
N LEU A 87 -13.92 3.20 -15.88
CA LEU A 87 -13.49 2.55 -14.63
C LEU A 87 -13.68 3.45 -13.41
N LEU A 88 -13.80 4.76 -13.62
CA LEU A 88 -14.00 5.75 -12.58
C LEU A 88 -15.49 5.96 -12.28
N GLU A 89 -16.38 5.40 -13.09
CA GLU A 89 -17.81 5.41 -12.84
C GLU A 89 -18.10 4.60 -11.57
N LEU A 90 -18.82 5.21 -10.64
CA LEU A 90 -19.24 4.51 -9.43
C LEU A 90 -20.10 3.30 -9.83
N PRO A 91 -19.82 2.09 -9.30
CA PRO A 91 -20.73 0.98 -9.50
C PRO A 91 -22.10 1.34 -8.91
N LYS A 92 -23.13 1.36 -9.77
CA LYS A 92 -24.52 1.81 -9.55
C LYS A 92 -24.83 3.31 -9.72
N GLY A 93 -23.88 4.11 -10.22
CA GLY A 93 -24.09 5.55 -10.42
C GLY A 93 -24.07 6.35 -9.11
N PRO A 94 -24.41 7.65 -9.14
CA PRO A 94 -24.49 8.45 -7.92
C PRO A 94 -25.55 7.87 -6.97
N LEU A 95 -25.22 7.77 -5.68
CA LEU A 95 -26.17 7.34 -4.64
C LEU A 95 -27.43 8.19 -4.70
N THR A 96 -28.53 7.58 -5.12
CA THR A 96 -29.84 8.25 -5.16
C THR A 96 -30.36 8.36 -3.73
N PHE A 97 -31.24 9.34 -3.45
CA PHE A 97 -31.86 9.48 -2.13
C PHE A 97 -32.52 8.17 -1.65
N GLU A 98 -33.10 7.40 -2.59
CA GLU A 98 -33.69 6.09 -2.33
C GLU A 98 -32.67 5.05 -1.85
N ASP A 99 -31.45 5.05 -2.38
CA ASP A 99 -30.38 4.15 -1.93
C ASP A 99 -29.94 4.50 -0.49
N LEU A 100 -29.87 5.79 -0.18
CA LEU A 100 -29.54 6.29 1.16
C LEU A 100 -30.65 5.96 2.18
N GLU A 101 -31.91 6.07 1.79
CA GLU A 101 -33.05 5.73 2.65
C GLU A 101 -33.11 4.22 2.91
N LYS A 102 -32.79 3.39 1.90
CA LYS A 102 -32.71 1.93 2.03
C LYS A 102 -31.55 1.51 2.95
N ILE A 103 -30.38 2.14 2.83
CA ILE A 103 -29.24 1.94 3.73
C ILE A 103 -29.59 2.37 5.16
N GLY A 104 -30.25 3.51 5.33
CA GLY A 104 -30.72 4.01 6.62
C GLY A 104 -31.73 3.07 7.28
N SER A 105 -32.64 2.50 6.50
CA SER A 105 -33.66 1.56 6.98
C SER A 105 -33.06 0.21 7.39
N GLN A 106 -32.10 -0.33 6.62
CA GLN A 106 -31.38 -1.55 7.01
C GLN A 106 -30.54 -1.34 8.28
N THR A 107 -29.88 -0.19 8.40
CA THR A 107 -29.06 0.12 9.58
C THR A 107 -29.90 0.21 10.86
N LYS A 108 -31.14 0.71 10.77
CA LYS A 108 -32.10 0.69 11.90
C LYS A 108 -32.54 -0.73 12.25
N PHE A 109 -32.82 -1.56 11.24
CA PHE A 109 -33.25 -2.95 11.44
C PHE A 109 -32.19 -3.83 12.14
N PHE A 110 -30.90 -3.58 11.89
CA PHE A 110 -29.80 -4.25 12.58
C PHE A 110 -29.56 -3.77 14.02
N ARG A 111 -30.09 -2.60 14.40
CA ARG A 111 -29.97 -2.04 15.75
C ARG A 111 -31.07 -2.50 16.71
N GLU A 112 -32.17 -3.06 16.18
CA GLU A 112 -33.35 -3.51 16.92
C GLU A 112 -33.40 -5.03 17.16
N LYS A 113 -32.32 -5.76 16.88
CA LYS A 113 -32.21 -7.22 17.12
C LYS A 113 -31.10 -7.52 18.11
#